data_AF-A0A368FQ43-F1
#
_entry.id   AF-A0A368FQ43-F1
#
_cell.length_a   1.000
_cell.length_b   1.000
_cell.length_c   1.000
_cell.angle_alpha   90.00
_cell.angle_beta   90.00
_cell.angle_gamma   90.00
#
_symmetry.space_group_name_H-M   'P 1'
#
loop_
_entity.id
_entity.type
_entity.pdbx_description
1 polymer ?
#
loop_
_entity_poly.entity_id
_entity_poly.type
_entity_poly.pdbx_seq_one_letter_code
_entity_poly.pdbx_strand_id
1 'polypeptide(L)'
;MEETTNYAMAESSEGSLLKSLTFAVAMSFHSILEGFALGVQNTTARIVTLFVSLILHKGVEAFSVGLQISKGNSNKTNGMGADLDLQLKAVVATILIYALMTPLGSGLGTLLKVIF
;
A
#
# COMPACT_ATOMS: atom_id res chain seq x y z
N MET A 1 -40.47 6.26 -3.75
CA MET A 1 -39.49 5.42 -4.47
C MET A 1 -38.08 5.90 -4.11
N GLU A 2 -37.81 6.03 -2.82
CA GLU A 2 -36.59 6.65 -2.26
C GLU A 2 -35.91 5.72 -1.23
N GLU A 3 -36.56 4.60 -0.90
CA GLU A 3 -36.09 3.60 0.06
C GLU A 3 -35.21 2.54 -0.61
N THR A 4 -35.52 2.15 -1.86
CA THR A 4 -34.76 1.15 -2.63
C THR A 4 -33.40 1.64 -3.11
N THR A 5 -33.15 2.95 -3.10
CA THR A 5 -31.85 3.53 -3.45
C THR A 5 -30.86 3.48 -2.29
N ASN A 6 -31.31 3.54 -1.03
CA ASN A 6 -30.38 3.53 0.12
C ASN A 6 -29.69 2.17 0.32
N TYR A 7 -30.38 1.06 0.06
CA TYR A 7 -29.79 -0.28 0.17
C TYR A 7 -28.72 -0.55 -0.91
N ALA A 8 -28.93 -0.06 -2.14
CA ALA A 8 -27.94 -0.21 -3.22
C ALA A 8 -26.68 0.66 -3.03
N MET A 9 -26.80 1.80 -2.34
CA MET A 9 -25.67 2.70 -2.06
C MET A 9 -24.84 2.25 -0.84
N ALA A 10 -25.45 1.60 0.15
CA ALA A 10 -24.74 1.04 1.29
C ALA A 10 -23.91 -0.21 0.90
N GLU A 11 -24.50 -1.11 0.11
CA GLU A 11 -23.86 -2.38 -0.27
C GLU A 11 -22.64 -2.19 -1.19
N SER A 12 -22.68 -1.18 -2.07
CA SER A 12 -21.55 -0.84 -2.95
C SER A 12 -20.39 -0.17 -2.21
N SER A 13 -20.68 0.58 -1.14
CA SER A 13 -19.66 1.24 -0.31
C SER A 13 -18.97 0.25 0.64
N GLU A 14 -19.72 -0.61 1.34
CA GLU A 14 -19.14 -1.60 2.26
C GLU A 14 -18.23 -2.60 1.52
N GLY A 15 -18.68 -3.12 0.38
CA GLY A 15 -17.87 -4.03 -0.44
C GLY A 15 -16.56 -3.37 -0.94
N SER A 16 -16.60 -2.07 -1.26
CA SER A 16 -15.43 -1.31 -1.70
C SER A 16 -14.45 -1.04 -0.56
N LEU A 17 -14.94 -0.74 0.65
CA LEU A 17 -14.12 -0.48 1.83
C LEU A 17 -13.41 -1.75 2.31
N LEU A 18 -14.12 -2.89 2.39
CA LEU A 18 -13.52 -4.18 2.75
C LEU A 18 -12.44 -4.58 1.75
N LYS A 19 -12.69 -4.38 0.45
CA LYS A 19 -11.71 -4.67 -0.60
C LYS A 19 -10.46 -3.81 -0.47
N SER A 20 -10.62 -2.50 -0.22
CA SER A 20 -9.52 -1.58 0.01
C SER A 20 -8.71 -1.94 1.27
N LEU A 21 -9.39 -2.34 2.36
CA LEU A 21 -8.76 -2.72 3.61
C LEU A 21 -7.97 -4.02 3.46
N THR A 22 -8.58 -5.07 2.91
CA THR A 22 -7.90 -6.35 2.65
C THR A 22 -6.71 -6.16 1.71
N PHE A 23 -6.85 -5.30 0.69
CA PHE A 23 -5.73 -4.95 -0.19
C PHE A 23 -4.60 -4.24 0.58
N ALA A 24 -4.91 -3.24 1.40
CA ALA A 24 -3.90 -2.52 2.19
C ALA A 24 -3.14 -3.45 3.16
N VAL A 25 -3.86 -4.36 3.84
CA VAL A 25 -3.25 -5.35 4.74
C VAL A 25 -2.35 -6.31 3.97
N ALA A 26 -2.83 -6.88 2.86
CA ALA A 26 -2.05 -7.80 2.05
C ALA A 26 -0.75 -7.15 1.53
N MET A 27 -0.85 -5.91 1.04
CA MET A 27 0.30 -5.14 0.55
C MET A 27 1.29 -4.80 1.67
N SER A 28 0.81 -4.56 2.89
CA SER A 28 1.68 -4.30 4.05
C SER A 28 2.54 -5.52 4.40
N PHE A 29 1.94 -6.71 4.46
CA PHE A 29 2.68 -7.96 4.70
C PHE A 29 3.66 -8.27 3.56
N HIS A 30 3.23 -8.08 2.30
CA HIS A 30 4.10 -8.22 1.14
C HIS A 30 5.36 -7.35 1.30
N SER A 31 5.18 -6.11 1.78
CA SER A 31 6.27 -5.15 1.89
C SER A 31 7.26 -5.39 3.04
N ILE A 32 6.81 -6.05 4.10
CA ILE A 32 7.69 -6.48 5.19
C ILE A 32 8.51 -7.70 4.76
N LEU A 33 7.87 -8.70 4.14
CA LEU A 33 8.53 -9.96 3.74
C LEU A 33 9.59 -9.75 2.67
N GLU A 34 9.35 -8.87 1.71
CA GLU A 34 10.32 -8.54 0.68
C GLU A 34 11.56 -7.83 1.26
N GLY A 35 11.36 -6.94 2.24
CA GLY A 35 12.44 -6.21 2.90
C GLY A 35 13.29 -7.20 3.68
N PHE A 36 12.62 -8.09 4.44
CA PHE A 36 13.27 -9.18 5.16
C PHE A 36 14.10 -10.07 4.24
N ALA A 37 13.55 -10.46 3.10
CA ALA A 37 14.25 -11.24 2.09
C ALA A 37 15.49 -10.51 1.55
N LEU A 38 15.45 -9.19 1.35
CA LEU A 38 16.62 -8.42 0.96
C LEU A 38 17.66 -8.35 2.09
N GLY A 39 17.24 -8.17 3.34
CA GLY A 39 18.12 -8.04 4.51
C GLY A 39 18.91 -9.31 4.87
N VAL A 40 18.35 -10.50 4.58
CA VAL A 40 19.00 -11.80 4.87
C VAL A 40 20.01 -12.25 3.80
N GLN A 41 20.14 -11.52 2.69
CA GLN A 41 21.04 -11.93 1.60
C GLN A 41 22.52 -11.92 2.04
N ASN A 42 23.28 -12.87 1.50
CA ASN A 42 24.68 -13.09 1.88
C ASN A 42 25.71 -12.53 0.89
N THR A 43 25.31 -12.30 -0.37
CA THR A 43 26.23 -11.84 -1.41
C THR A 43 25.73 -10.56 -2.04
N THR A 44 26.66 -9.65 -2.32
CA THR A 44 26.37 -8.37 -2.98
C THR A 44 25.62 -8.57 -4.30
N ALA A 45 25.97 -9.61 -5.07
CA ALA A 45 25.26 -9.95 -6.30
C ALA A 45 23.78 -10.26 -6.05
N ARG A 46 23.46 -11.06 -5.01
CA ARG A 46 22.06 -11.39 -4.67
C ARG A 46 21.30 -10.17 -4.12
N ILE A 47 21.96 -9.33 -3.34
CA ILE A 47 21.40 -8.07 -2.84
C ILE A 47 21.03 -7.17 -4.01
N VAL A 48 21.94 -6.95 -4.97
CA VAL A 48 21.70 -6.10 -6.13
C VAL A 48 20.59 -6.66 -7.02
N THR A 49 20.59 -7.97 -7.29
CA THR A 49 19.52 -8.60 -8.07
C THR A 49 18.14 -8.41 -7.43
N LEU A 50 18.02 -8.63 -6.11
CA LEU A 50 16.75 -8.44 -5.41
C LEU A 50 16.38 -6.96 -5.30
N PHE A 51 17.35 -6.07 -5.13
CA PHE A 51 17.12 -4.63 -5.11
C PHE A 51 16.57 -4.11 -6.45
N VAL A 52 17.15 -4.56 -7.58
CA VAL A 52 16.64 -4.21 -8.92
C VAL A 52 15.24 -4.78 -9.13
N SER A 53 15.01 -6.04 -8.75
CA SER A 53 13.67 -6.64 -8.78
C SER A 53 12.66 -5.81 -7.97
N LEU A 54 13.05 -5.38 -6.76
CA LEU A 54 12.23 -4.56 -5.87
C LEU A 54 11.85 -3.23 -6.50
N ILE A 55 12.80 -2.50 -7.09
CA ILE A 55 12.49 -1.23 -7.75
C ILE A 55 11.44 -1.43 -8.85
N LEU A 56 11.61 -2.47 -9.67
CA LEU A 56 10.70 -2.75 -10.78
C LEU A 56 9.28 -3.07 -10.28
N HIS A 57 9.15 -3.95 -9.29
CA HIS A 57 7.82 -4.33 -8.79
C HIS A 57 7.20 -3.29 -7.85
N LYS A 58 8.00 -2.45 -7.16
CA LYS A 58 7.51 -1.29 -6.37
C LYS A 58 6.79 -0.27 -7.23
N GLY A 59 7.29 -0.03 -8.44
CA GLY A 59 6.62 0.85 -9.40
C GLY A 59 5.22 0.34 -9.77
N VAL A 60 5.10 -0.98 -10.01
CA VAL A 60 3.83 -1.62 -10.35
C VAL A 60 2.86 -1.60 -9.16
N GLU A 61 3.35 -1.83 -7.95
CA GLU A 61 2.56 -1.75 -6.72
C GLU A 61 2.04 -0.33 -6.44
N ALA A 62 2.91 0.67 -6.56
CA ALA A 62 2.53 2.08 -6.41
C ALA A 62 1.48 2.49 -7.46
N PHE A 63 1.63 2.01 -8.70
CA PHE A 63 0.65 2.25 -9.76
C PHE A 63 -0.71 1.61 -9.45
N SER A 64 -0.73 0.36 -8.96
CA SER A 64 -1.96 -0.35 -8.58
C SER A 64 -2.68 0.32 -7.40
N VAL A 65 -1.93 0.74 -6.37
CA VAL A 65 -2.46 1.50 -5.22
C VAL A 65 -3.03 2.84 -5.69
N GLY A 66 -2.29 3.57 -6.53
CA GLY A 66 -2.75 4.84 -7.11
C GLY A 66 -4.04 4.70 -7.91
N LEU A 67 -4.19 3.63 -8.71
CA LEU A 67 -5.40 3.35 -9.47
C LEU A 67 -6.60 3.01 -8.58
N GLN A 68 -6.40 2.26 -7.50
CA GLN A 68 -7.48 1.94 -6.54
C GLN A 68 -8.00 3.19 -5.83
N ILE A 69 -7.10 4.11 -5.46
CA ILE A 69 -7.47 5.37 -4.83
C ILE A 69 -8.18 6.28 -5.84
N SER A 70 -7.68 6.36 -7.08
CA SER A 70 -8.34 7.12 -8.16
C SER A 70 -9.76 6.66 -8.44
N LYS A 71 -10.06 5.36 -8.26
CA LYS A 71 -11.42 4.81 -8.44
C LYS A 71 -12.35 5.09 -7.26
N GLY A 72 -11.82 5.17 -6.02
CA GLY A 72 -12.59 5.56 -4.84
C GLY A 72 -13.09 7.01 -4.87
N ASN A 73 -12.48 7.87 -5.68
CA ASN A 73 -12.80 9.30 -5.77
C ASN A 73 -14.03 9.65 -6.61
N SER A 74 -14.61 8.73 -7.37
CA SER A 74 -15.76 9.05 -8.24
C SER A 74 -17.08 9.28 -7.50
N ASN A 75 -17.16 9.13 -6.17
CA ASN A 75 -18.44 9.19 -5.44
C ASN A 75 -18.53 10.25 -4.32
N LYS A 76 -17.60 11.20 -4.21
CA LYS A 76 -17.65 12.27 -3.18
C LYS A 76 -17.40 13.67 -3.75
N THR A 77 -18.11 13.98 -4.82
CA THR A 77 -18.19 15.33 -5.40
C THR A 77 -19.24 16.18 -4.65
N ASN A 78 -19.08 16.44 -3.35
CA ASN A 78 -19.85 17.47 -2.63
C ASN A 78 -19.18 17.78 -1.27
N GLY A 79 -18.36 18.83 -1.18
CA GLY A 79 -17.80 19.31 0.11
C GLY A 79 -16.50 20.12 0.04
N MET A 80 -16.60 21.35 -0.48
CA MET A 80 -15.79 22.56 -0.22
C MET A 80 -14.44 22.45 0.57
N GLY A 81 -13.32 22.65 -0.12
CA GLY A 81 -12.27 23.61 0.27
C GLY A 81 -11.09 23.22 1.18
N ALA A 82 -11.22 22.25 2.09
CA ALA A 82 -10.14 21.90 3.04
C ALA A 82 -9.76 20.39 3.08
N ASP A 83 -10.56 19.53 2.46
CA ASP A 83 -10.45 18.06 2.52
C ASP A 83 -9.47 17.47 1.48
N LEU A 84 -9.20 18.21 0.40
CA LEU A 84 -8.33 17.75 -0.69
C LEU A 84 -6.86 17.61 -0.23
N ASP A 85 -6.41 18.44 0.72
CA ASP A 85 -5.08 18.35 1.32
C ASP A 85 -4.96 17.12 2.24
N LEU A 86 -6.04 16.73 2.93
CA LEU A 86 -6.05 15.56 3.81
C LEU A 86 -5.98 14.25 3.02
N GLN A 87 -6.59 14.18 1.84
CA GLN A 87 -6.56 12.98 1.00
C GLN A 87 -5.24 12.83 0.24
N LEU A 88 -4.67 13.92 -0.28
CA LEU A 88 -3.29 13.93 -0.76
C LEU A 88 -2.33 13.58 0.37
N LYS A 89 -2.54 14.09 1.59
CA LYS A 89 -1.80 13.66 2.78
C LYS A 89 -2.01 12.20 3.14
N ALA A 90 -3.20 11.63 2.98
CA ALA A 90 -3.45 10.22 3.24
C ALA A 90 -2.77 9.33 2.20
N VAL A 91 -2.74 9.74 0.92
CA VAL A 91 -2.00 9.07 -0.16
C VAL A 91 -0.49 9.17 0.06
N VAL A 92 0.00 10.37 0.37
CA VAL A 92 1.41 10.58 0.69
C VAL A 92 1.77 9.82 1.96
N ALA A 93 0.90 9.79 2.98
CA ALA A 93 1.10 9.03 4.20
C ALA A 93 1.10 7.52 3.94
N THR A 94 0.23 6.98 3.08
CA THR A 94 0.25 5.55 2.75
C THR A 94 1.49 5.19 1.93
N ILE A 95 1.93 6.05 1.00
CA ILE A 95 3.19 5.90 0.29
C ILE A 95 4.39 5.96 1.25
N LEU A 96 4.38 6.89 2.23
CA LEU A 96 5.44 7.03 3.23
C LEU A 96 5.48 5.83 4.19
N ILE A 97 4.32 5.38 4.68
CA ILE A 97 4.21 4.17 5.53
C ILE A 97 4.72 2.95 4.75
N TYR A 98 4.35 2.84 3.48
CA TYR A 98 4.80 1.76 2.60
C TYR A 98 6.31 1.82 2.34
N ALA A 99 6.84 3.01 2.07
CA ALA A 99 8.27 3.25 1.88
C ALA A 99 9.08 2.93 3.14
N LEU A 100 8.48 2.99 4.34
CA LEU A 100 9.12 2.61 5.59
C LEU A 100 9.07 1.11 5.87
N MET A 101 8.11 0.36 5.30
CA MET A 101 7.97 -1.09 5.55
C MET A 101 9.10 -1.91 4.92
N THR A 102 9.56 -1.60 3.71
CA THR A 102 10.70 -2.28 3.08
C THR A 102 12.02 -2.08 3.85
N PRO A 103 12.42 -0.86 4.28
CA PRO A 103 13.59 -0.67 5.13
C PRO A 103 13.44 -1.28 6.52
N LEU A 104 12.23 -1.29 7.11
CA LEU A 104 11.98 -1.99 8.37
C LEU A 104 12.20 -3.50 8.22
N GLY A 105 11.61 -4.13 7.20
CA GLY A 105 11.83 -5.54 6.90
C GLY A 105 13.31 -5.85 6.65
N SER A 106 13.99 -5.00 5.87
CA SER A 106 15.43 -5.15 5.59
C SER A 106 16.28 -5.03 6.85
N GLY A 107 15.99 -4.04 7.70
CA GLY A 107 16.65 -3.89 8.99
C GLY A 107 16.47 -5.10 9.89
N LEU A 108 15.25 -5.65 9.97
CA LEU A 108 14.96 -6.89 10.71
C LEU A 108 15.72 -8.09 10.13
N GLY A 109 15.77 -8.25 8.81
CA GLY A 109 16.51 -9.32 8.15
C GLY A 109 18.03 -9.23 8.40
N THR A 110 18.58 -8.02 8.34
CA THR A 110 19.99 -7.77 8.68
C THR A 110 20.26 -7.99 10.17
N LEU A 111 19.36 -7.59 11.06
CA LEU A 111 19.50 -7.83 12.50
C LEU A 111 19.51 -9.33 12.81
N LEU A 112 18.59 -10.11 12.22
CA LEU A 112 18.57 -11.56 12.38
C LEU A 112 19.89 -12.19 11.91
N LYS A 113 20.41 -11.74 10.77
CA LYS A 113 21.71 -12.16 10.21
C LYS A 113 22.90 -11.75 11.09
N VAL A 114 22.79 -10.68 11.88
CA VAL A 114 23.84 -10.29 12.84
C VAL A 114 23.80 -11.19 14.09
N ILE A 115 22.62 -11.71 14.44
CA ILE A 115 22.40 -12.52 15.64
C ILE A 115 22.71 -14.02 15.41
N PHE A 116 22.56 -14.53 14.19
CA PHE A 116 22.77 -15.94 13.80
C PHE A 116 23.83 -16.09 12.71
#